data_AF-A0ABD2YLG1-F1
#
_entry.id   AF-A0ABD2YLG1-F1
#
_cell.length_a   1.000
_cell.length_b   1.000
_cell.length_c   1.000
_cell.angle_alpha   90.00
_cell.angle_beta   90.00
_cell.angle_gamma   90.00
#
_symmetry.space_group_name_H-M   'P 1'
#
loop_
_entity.id
_entity.type
_entity.pdbx_description
1 polymer ?
#
loop_
_entity_poly.entity_id
_entity_poly.type
_entity_poly.pdbx_seq_one_letter_code
_entity_poly.pdbx_strand_id
1 'polypeptide(L)'
;MSTVAFMRMCYPNYGRSTPSFSFSFTRRIVKLALQSNLKCCPSLQLPCSSYSSWPTHSIRNASSSATSISTSTKTSPLSELEEVMMGYVFGKKKATEVAHSLWKQLVRKGDVVIDATCGNGHDTLALLNLVADRTCSGGHVYAMDIQKVALESTSLLLDQSLSPDERKHVELFLMCHSKMEEVVPSGVPVRLVAFNLGYLPGGEKAVVTKSETTLLALEAAKRILATGGLISIVVYVGHPGGR
;
A
#
# COMPACT_ATOMS: atom_id res chain seq x y z
N MET A 1 6.79 20.27 9.40
CA MET A 1 5.84 19.96 8.30
C MET A 1 6.19 18.55 7.81
N SER A 2 5.26 17.74 7.31
CA SER A 2 5.61 16.44 6.71
C SER A 2 5.32 16.51 5.21
N THR A 3 6.08 15.81 4.39
CA THR A 3 5.86 15.68 2.94
C THR A 3 5.58 14.23 2.59
N VAL A 4 4.66 13.98 1.67
CA VAL A 4 4.37 12.64 1.15
C VAL A 4 4.71 12.58 -0.33
N ALA A 5 5.51 11.59 -0.71
CA ALA A 5 5.93 11.30 -2.07
C ALA A 5 5.63 9.85 -2.43
N PHE A 6 5.22 9.62 -3.67
CA PHE A 6 4.93 8.28 -4.19
C PHE A 6 5.63 8.09 -5.53
N MET A 7 6.25 6.92 -5.70
CA MET A 7 6.95 6.53 -6.90
C MET A 7 6.38 5.21 -7.39
N ARG A 8 5.73 5.23 -8.56
CA ARG A 8 5.11 4.02 -9.15
C ARG A 8 6.01 3.46 -10.23
N MET A 9 6.20 2.13 -10.22
CA MET A 9 6.95 1.44 -11.27
C MET A 9 6.04 1.19 -12.48
N CYS A 10 6.48 1.66 -13.64
CA CYS A 10 5.80 1.47 -14.92
C CYS A 10 6.76 0.79 -15.91
N TYR A 11 6.39 -0.40 -16.39
CA TYR A 11 7.07 -0.96 -17.56
C TYR A 11 6.46 -0.38 -18.83
N PRO A 12 7.26 0.09 -19.79
CA PRO A 12 6.76 0.46 -21.10
C PRO A 12 6.19 -0.79 -21.82
N ASN A 13 5.02 -0.64 -22.45
CA ASN A 13 4.50 -1.67 -23.35
C ASN A 13 5.54 -1.99 -24.44
N TYR A 14 5.74 -3.28 -24.71
CA TYR A 14 6.56 -3.88 -25.78
C TYR A 14 7.47 -2.90 -26.53
N GLY A 15 8.74 -2.83 -26.14
CA GLY A 15 9.78 -2.14 -26.95
C GLY A 15 10.82 -1.29 -26.21
N ARG A 16 10.78 -1.18 -24.88
CA ARG A 16 11.88 -0.57 -24.10
C ARG A 16 12.29 -1.53 -22.98
N SER A 17 13.58 -1.84 -22.92
CA SER A 17 14.19 -2.81 -22.00
C SER A 17 14.40 -2.29 -20.58
N THR A 18 14.17 -1.01 -20.33
CA THR A 18 14.40 -0.38 -19.01
C THR A 18 13.09 0.02 -18.33
N PRO A 19 12.86 -0.36 -17.06
CA PRO A 19 11.72 0.12 -16.29
C PRO A 19 11.74 1.65 -16.15
N SER A 20 10.57 2.27 -16.17
CA SER A 20 10.40 3.72 -16.00
C SER A 20 9.66 4.00 -14.70
N PHE A 21 9.99 5.12 -14.04
CA PHE A 21 9.33 5.51 -12.80
C PHE A 21 8.54 6.79 -12.98
N SER A 22 7.27 6.77 -12.57
CA SER A 22 6.46 7.98 -12.50
C SER A 22 6.51 8.52 -11.08
N PHE A 23 7.08 9.71 -10.93
CA PHE A 23 7.13 10.43 -9.65
C PHE A 23 5.87 11.30 -9.50
N SER A 24 5.20 11.19 -8.35
CA SER A 24 4.09 12.08 -8.02
C SER A 24 4.23 12.60 -6.60
N PHE A 25 4.45 13.91 -6.48
CA PHE A 25 4.23 14.64 -5.24
C PHE A 25 2.72 14.90 -5.07
N THR A 26 2.26 15.04 -3.83
CA THR A 26 0.85 15.19 -3.43
C THR A 26 0.04 16.23 -4.22
N ARG A 27 0.66 17.23 -4.87
CA ARG A 27 -0.05 18.15 -5.77
C ARG A 27 -0.48 17.55 -7.12
N ARG A 28 0.01 16.37 -7.54
CA ARG A 28 -0.22 15.77 -8.87
C ARG A 28 -0.87 14.36 -8.87
N ILE A 29 -1.11 13.77 -7.69
CA ILE A 29 -1.58 12.37 -7.56
C ILE A 29 -2.91 12.14 -8.28
N VAL A 30 -3.83 13.11 -8.24
CA VAL A 30 -5.15 13.00 -8.88
C VAL A 30 -5.04 12.71 -10.38
N LYS A 31 -4.09 13.34 -11.09
CA LYS A 31 -4.02 13.20 -12.55
C LYS A 31 -3.38 11.88 -13.00
N LEU A 32 -2.39 11.37 -12.27
CA LEU A 32 -1.66 10.14 -12.65
C LEU A 32 -2.42 8.86 -12.24
N ALA A 33 -3.09 8.85 -11.09
CA ALA A 33 -3.96 7.75 -10.69
C ALA A 33 -5.14 7.60 -11.68
N LEU A 34 -5.75 8.71 -12.10
CA LEU A 34 -6.84 8.74 -13.09
C LEU A 34 -6.39 8.30 -14.50
N GLN A 35 -5.18 8.68 -14.95
CA GLN A 35 -4.68 8.31 -16.28
C GLN A 35 -4.26 6.83 -16.39
N SER A 36 -3.82 6.21 -15.29
CA SER A 36 -3.43 4.79 -15.28
C SER A 36 -4.63 3.82 -15.27
N ASN A 37 -5.83 4.28 -14.92
CA ASN A 37 -7.07 3.49 -14.94
C ASN A 37 -7.89 3.61 -16.24
N LEU A 38 -7.37 4.32 -17.27
CA LEU A 38 -8.07 4.57 -18.53
C LEU A 38 -7.40 3.99 -19.78
N LYS A 39 -6.38 3.12 -19.63
CA LYS A 39 -5.79 2.38 -20.76
C LYS A 39 -5.63 0.90 -20.48
N CYS A 40 -6.75 0.25 -20.20
CA CYS A 40 -7.00 -1.10 -20.69
C CYS A 40 -8.31 -1.05 -21.48
N CYS A 41 -8.30 -1.72 -22.64
CA CYS A 41 -9.40 -1.98 -23.59
C CYS A 41 -9.30 -1.20 -24.92
N PRO A 42 -9.87 -1.73 -26.02
CA PRO A 42 -9.84 -3.14 -26.45
C PRO A 42 -9.56 -3.23 -27.98
N SER A 43 -8.80 -4.22 -28.45
CA SER A 43 -8.86 -4.58 -29.87
C SER A 43 -8.59 -6.06 -30.05
N LEU A 44 -9.68 -6.82 -30.18
CA LEU A 44 -9.83 -8.01 -31.03
C LEU A 44 -11.27 -8.49 -30.85
N GLN A 45 -12.17 -7.91 -31.64
CA GLN A 45 -13.38 -8.62 -32.05
C GLN A 45 -12.95 -9.70 -33.05
N LEU A 46 -13.50 -10.91 -32.91
CA LEU A 46 -14.12 -11.69 -33.99
C LEU A 46 -14.97 -12.83 -33.37
N PRO A 47 -15.99 -13.35 -34.07
CA PRO A 47 -17.21 -13.93 -33.48
C PRO A 47 -17.35 -15.45 -33.66
N CYS A 48 -18.25 -16.06 -32.86
CA CYS A 48 -19.09 -17.25 -33.12
C CYS A 48 -19.53 -17.82 -31.77
N SER A 49 -20.67 -18.47 -31.55
CA SER A 49 -21.95 -18.66 -32.22
C SER A 49 -22.77 -19.56 -31.27
N SER A 50 -24.07 -19.28 -31.14
CA SER A 50 -25.18 -20.19 -30.78
C SER A 50 -25.13 -21.05 -29.51
N TYR A 51 -26.19 -20.97 -28.70
CA TYR A 51 -27.06 -22.05 -28.15
C TYR A 51 -27.91 -21.38 -27.03
N SER A 52 -29.16 -20.94 -27.29
CA SER A 52 -30.44 -21.63 -26.99
C SER A 52 -30.49 -22.20 -25.55
N SER A 53 -31.51 -22.08 -24.69
CA SER A 53 -32.91 -21.66 -24.81
C SER A 53 -33.62 -21.89 -23.46
N TRP A 54 -34.35 -20.87 -22.94
CA TRP A 54 -35.63 -20.92 -22.15
C TRP A 54 -35.66 -21.52 -20.72
N PRO A 55 -36.73 -21.32 -19.89
CA PRO A 55 -37.89 -20.40 -19.99
C PRO A 55 -38.18 -19.54 -18.72
N THR A 56 -39.08 -18.58 -18.96
CA THR A 56 -39.87 -17.76 -18.05
C THR A 56 -40.84 -18.53 -17.14
N HIS A 57 -41.07 -18.04 -15.91
CA HIS A 57 -42.31 -18.26 -15.17
C HIS A 57 -42.78 -17.00 -14.41
N SER A 58 -44.10 -16.86 -14.34
CA SER A 58 -44.92 -15.69 -14.02
C SER A 58 -45.24 -15.47 -12.53
N ILE A 59 -45.32 -14.20 -12.14
CA ILE A 59 -46.37 -13.51 -11.33
C ILE A 59 -46.99 -14.24 -10.13
N ARG A 60 -46.83 -13.68 -8.91
CA ARG A 60 -47.94 -13.16 -8.06
C ARG A 60 -47.48 -12.42 -6.79
N ASN A 61 -48.34 -11.46 -6.43
CA ASN A 61 -48.31 -10.44 -5.37
C ASN A 61 -48.00 -10.92 -3.94
N ALA A 62 -47.42 -10.04 -3.10
CA ALA A 62 -47.93 -9.70 -1.76
C ALA A 62 -47.22 -8.49 -1.11
N SER A 63 -48.02 -7.48 -0.77
CA SER A 63 -48.00 -6.64 0.44
C SER A 63 -46.70 -6.12 1.07
N SER A 64 -46.54 -4.80 0.99
CA SER A 64 -46.21 -3.86 2.08
C SER A 64 -45.38 -4.36 3.28
N SER A 65 -44.13 -3.94 3.32
CA SER A 65 -43.44 -3.60 4.57
C SER A 65 -42.46 -2.46 4.29
N ALA A 66 -42.69 -1.33 4.96
CA ALA A 66 -41.80 -0.18 4.95
C ALA A 66 -40.46 -0.61 5.57
N THR A 67 -39.50 -0.92 4.71
CA THR A 67 -38.11 -1.10 5.12
C THR A 67 -37.43 0.24 4.92
N SER A 68 -36.99 0.83 6.03
CA SER A 68 -36.10 1.96 6.06
C SER A 68 -34.95 1.74 5.08
N ILE A 69 -34.93 2.52 4.01
CA ILE A 69 -33.79 2.65 3.12
C ILE A 69 -32.67 3.25 3.97
N SER A 70 -31.83 2.40 4.53
CA SER A 70 -30.50 2.82 4.96
C SER A 70 -29.77 3.21 3.68
N THR A 71 -29.70 4.51 3.44
CA THR A 71 -28.85 5.10 2.42
C THR A 71 -27.40 4.85 2.83
N SER A 72 -26.90 3.64 2.57
CA SER A 72 -25.47 3.40 2.47
C SER A 72 -25.02 4.12 1.20
N THR A 73 -24.70 5.39 1.32
CA THR A 73 -23.98 6.12 0.28
C THR A 73 -22.62 5.43 0.17
N LYS A 74 -22.51 4.48 -0.76
CA LYS A 74 -21.20 3.96 -1.21
C LYS A 74 -20.48 5.14 -1.84
N THR A 75 -19.72 5.87 -1.03
CA THR A 75 -18.77 6.86 -1.50
C THR A 75 -17.77 6.13 -2.39
N SER A 76 -17.49 6.71 -3.56
CA SER A 76 -16.53 6.11 -4.48
C SER A 76 -15.12 6.10 -3.84
N PRO A 77 -14.26 5.12 -4.14
CA PRO A 77 -12.89 5.09 -3.62
C PRO A 77 -12.09 6.35 -3.93
N LEU A 78 -12.42 7.03 -5.04
CA LEU A 78 -11.84 8.31 -5.46
C LEU A 78 -12.26 9.45 -4.53
N SER A 79 -13.55 9.54 -4.17
CA SER A 79 -14.02 10.56 -3.23
C SER A 79 -13.45 10.39 -1.82
N GLU A 80 -13.21 9.15 -1.38
CA GLU A 80 -12.58 8.90 -0.07
C GLU A 80 -11.12 9.39 -0.03
N LEU A 81 -10.35 9.15 -1.10
CA LEU A 81 -8.97 9.64 -1.19
C LEU A 81 -8.92 11.18 -1.26
N GLU A 82 -9.83 11.81 -2.00
CA GLU A 82 -9.93 13.26 -2.09
C GLU A 82 -10.25 13.89 -0.74
N GLU A 83 -11.16 13.31 0.03
CA GLU A 83 -11.51 13.77 1.37
C GLU A 83 -10.31 13.70 2.32
N VAL A 84 -9.57 12.58 2.33
CA VAL A 84 -8.38 12.41 3.17
C VAL A 84 -7.27 13.38 2.76
N MET A 85 -7.07 13.60 1.46
CA MET A 85 -6.10 14.59 0.97
C MET A 85 -6.45 16.00 1.37
N MET A 86 -7.71 16.41 1.22
CA MET A 86 -8.17 17.73 1.67
C MET A 86 -7.99 17.86 3.18
N GLY A 87 -8.32 16.83 3.94
CA GLY A 87 -8.06 16.76 5.37
C GLY A 87 -6.59 17.04 5.70
N TYR A 88 -5.65 16.47 4.94
CA TYR A 88 -4.21 16.69 5.16
C TYR A 88 -3.78 18.11 4.77
N VAL A 89 -4.28 18.65 3.65
CA VAL A 89 -4.01 20.04 3.21
C VAL A 89 -4.48 21.05 4.27
N PHE A 90 -5.62 20.79 4.92
CA PHE A 90 -6.16 21.63 5.99
C PHE A 90 -5.62 21.27 7.39
N GLY A 91 -4.62 20.38 7.51
CA GLY A 91 -4.00 20.00 8.78
C GLY A 91 -4.88 19.14 9.70
N LYS A 92 -6.01 18.62 9.21
CA LYS A 92 -6.93 17.73 9.94
C LYS A 92 -6.51 16.25 9.89
N LYS A 93 -5.63 15.88 8.95
CA LYS A 93 -5.15 14.50 8.74
C LYS A 93 -3.63 14.45 8.69
N LYS A 94 -3.06 13.33 9.11
CA LYS A 94 -1.62 13.06 9.05
C LYS A 94 -1.19 12.58 7.67
N ALA A 95 0.09 12.78 7.35
CA ALA A 95 0.73 12.27 6.14
C ALA A 95 0.57 10.74 5.98
N THR A 96 0.68 9.99 7.07
CA THR A 96 0.51 8.54 7.09
C THR A 96 -0.90 8.10 6.75
N GLU A 97 -1.93 8.86 7.15
CA GLU A 97 -3.32 8.57 6.77
C GLU A 97 -3.53 8.69 5.26
N VAL A 98 -2.91 9.68 4.62
CA VAL A 98 -2.94 9.81 3.14
C VAL A 98 -2.25 8.62 2.48
N ALA A 99 -1.11 8.17 3.03
CA ALA A 99 -0.40 7.00 2.52
C ALA A 99 -1.26 5.74 2.63
N HIS A 100 -1.88 5.49 3.80
CA HIS A 100 -2.75 4.33 4.04
C HIS A 100 -3.94 4.30 3.08
N SER A 101 -4.58 5.44 2.82
CA SER A 101 -5.68 5.53 1.86
C SER A 101 -5.24 5.17 0.44
N LEU A 102 -4.02 5.52 0.04
CA LEU A 102 -3.48 5.11 -1.26
C LEU A 102 -3.14 3.62 -1.28
N TRP A 103 -2.56 3.09 -0.21
CA TRP A 103 -2.20 1.66 -0.11
C TRP A 103 -3.44 0.77 -0.26
N LYS A 104 -4.58 1.16 0.35
CA LYS A 104 -5.88 0.47 0.20
C LYS A 104 -6.37 0.34 -1.24
N GLN A 105 -6.01 1.28 -2.12
CA GLN A 105 -6.40 1.22 -3.53
C GLN A 105 -5.48 0.32 -4.37
N LEU A 106 -4.28 0.04 -3.89
CA LEU A 106 -3.24 -0.68 -4.63
C LEU A 106 -3.07 -2.12 -4.14
N VAL A 107 -2.93 -2.30 -2.83
CA VAL A 107 -2.59 -3.56 -2.18
C VAL A 107 -3.81 -4.46 -2.13
N ARG A 108 -3.62 -5.70 -2.53
CA ARG A 108 -4.64 -6.74 -2.51
C ARG A 108 -4.25 -7.82 -1.52
N LYS A 109 -5.25 -8.57 -1.08
CA LYS A 109 -5.02 -9.81 -0.35
C LYS A 109 -4.11 -10.74 -1.13
N GLY A 110 -3.16 -11.37 -0.44
CA GLY A 110 -2.15 -12.22 -1.07
C GLY A 110 -0.91 -11.50 -1.59
N ASP A 111 -0.88 -10.16 -1.61
CA ASP A 111 0.31 -9.42 -2.02
C ASP A 111 1.43 -9.50 -0.95
N VAL A 112 2.68 -9.36 -1.41
CA VAL A 112 3.84 -9.15 -0.55
C VAL A 112 4.17 -7.67 -0.47
N VAL A 113 4.36 -7.16 0.73
CA VAL A 113 4.65 -5.74 1.01
C VAL A 113 5.77 -5.61 2.04
N ILE A 114 6.44 -4.45 2.03
CA ILE A 114 7.58 -4.17 2.90
C ILE A 114 7.30 -2.89 3.69
N ASP A 115 7.46 -2.96 5.01
CA ASP A 115 7.65 -1.79 5.87
C ASP A 115 9.14 -1.60 6.14
N ALA A 116 9.75 -0.62 5.47
CA ALA A 116 11.19 -0.37 5.54
C ALA A 116 11.62 0.37 6.82
N THR A 117 10.68 0.79 7.66
CA THR A 117 10.91 1.59 8.88
C THR A 117 9.80 1.32 9.90
N CYS A 118 9.76 0.11 10.46
CA CYS A 118 8.57 -0.36 11.18
C CYS A 118 8.25 0.44 12.44
N GLY A 119 9.26 0.99 13.13
CA GLY A 119 9.09 1.84 14.30
C GLY A 119 8.17 1.23 15.35
N ASN A 120 7.06 1.91 15.68
CA ASN A 120 6.07 1.42 16.65
C ASN A 120 5.06 0.41 16.06
N GLY A 121 5.21 0.02 14.80
CA GLY A 121 4.45 -1.07 14.17
C GLY A 121 3.09 -0.71 13.58
N HIS A 122 2.68 0.56 13.61
CA HIS A 122 1.37 0.98 13.08
C HIS A 122 1.25 0.78 11.56
N ASP A 123 2.31 1.10 10.82
CA ASP A 123 2.34 0.92 9.36
C ASP A 123 2.40 -0.60 9.03
N THR A 124 3.24 -1.38 9.73
CA THR A 124 3.25 -2.85 9.68
C THR A 124 1.86 -3.47 9.89
N LEU A 125 1.15 -3.08 10.95
CA LEU A 125 -0.18 -3.61 11.26
C LEU A 125 -1.20 -3.21 10.19
N ALA A 126 -1.15 -1.97 9.70
CA ALA A 126 -2.02 -1.51 8.63
C ALA A 126 -1.78 -2.30 7.34
N LEU A 127 -0.51 -2.52 6.96
CA LEU A 127 -0.13 -3.32 5.80
C LEU A 127 -0.59 -4.77 5.91
N LEU A 128 -0.42 -5.38 7.08
CA LEU A 128 -0.85 -6.75 7.32
C LEU A 128 -2.36 -6.91 7.10
N ASN A 129 -3.15 -5.97 7.62
CA ASN A 129 -4.61 -5.98 7.44
C ASN A 129 -5.04 -5.86 5.97
N LEU A 130 -4.19 -5.33 5.08
CA LEU A 130 -4.46 -5.25 3.64
C LEU A 130 -4.11 -6.55 2.91
N VAL A 131 -3.01 -7.21 3.30
CA VAL A 131 -2.51 -8.40 2.58
C VAL A 131 -3.05 -9.71 3.13
N ALA A 132 -3.41 -9.76 4.41
CA ALA A 132 -3.85 -10.98 5.08
C ALA A 132 -5.19 -11.46 4.50
N ASP A 133 -5.24 -12.76 4.22
CA ASP A 133 -6.47 -13.46 3.85
C ASP A 133 -6.58 -14.74 4.67
N ARG A 134 -7.74 -14.95 5.31
CA ARG A 134 -8.03 -16.21 6.01
C ARG A 134 -8.14 -17.40 5.05
N THR A 135 -8.28 -17.14 3.76
CA THR A 135 -8.49 -18.16 2.72
C THR A 135 -7.28 -18.38 1.81
N CYS A 136 -6.28 -17.49 1.84
CA CYS A 136 -5.12 -17.55 0.95
C CYS A 136 -3.81 -17.35 1.73
N SER A 137 -2.89 -18.32 1.66
CA SER A 137 -1.62 -18.30 2.38
C SER A 137 -0.53 -17.38 1.79
N GLY A 138 -0.88 -16.49 0.85
CA GLY A 138 0.11 -15.75 0.06
C GLY A 138 0.55 -14.39 0.62
N GLY A 139 -0.30 -13.73 1.41
CA GLY A 139 -0.04 -12.36 1.86
C GLY A 139 1.11 -12.32 2.86
N HIS A 140 2.05 -11.40 2.70
CA HIS A 140 3.20 -11.33 3.61
C HIS A 140 3.72 -9.90 3.79
N VAL A 141 4.12 -9.58 5.02
CA VAL A 141 4.74 -8.30 5.38
C VAL A 141 6.15 -8.54 5.90
N TYR A 142 7.14 -8.01 5.20
CA TYR A 142 8.50 -7.91 5.73
C TYR A 142 8.68 -6.53 6.37
N ALA A 143 8.96 -6.49 7.67
CA ALA A 143 9.13 -5.24 8.39
C ALA A 143 10.52 -5.16 9.00
N MET A 144 11.16 -3.99 8.93
CA MET A 144 12.53 -3.83 9.41
C MET A 144 12.77 -2.48 10.08
N ASP A 145 13.71 -2.50 11.03
CA ASP A 145 14.24 -1.32 11.68
C ASP A 145 15.66 -1.63 12.19
N ILE A 146 16.49 -0.59 12.32
CA ILE A 146 17.83 -0.72 12.90
C ILE A 146 17.79 -0.75 14.43
N GLN A 147 16.67 -0.31 15.04
CA GLN A 147 16.51 -0.24 16.48
C GLN A 147 15.78 -1.48 17.01
N LYS A 148 16.40 -2.17 17.97
CA LYS A 148 15.77 -3.31 18.64
C LYS A 148 14.45 -2.94 19.33
N VAL A 149 14.40 -1.74 19.93
CA VAL A 149 13.20 -1.21 20.60
C VAL A 149 12.02 -1.03 19.64
N ALA A 150 12.28 -0.70 18.36
CA ALA A 150 11.23 -0.62 17.34
C ALA A 150 10.65 -2.01 17.06
N LEU A 151 11.50 -3.03 16.91
CA LEU A 151 11.03 -4.41 16.72
C LEU A 151 10.25 -4.93 17.93
N GLU A 152 10.72 -4.65 19.14
CA GLU A 152 10.02 -5.05 20.38
C GLU A 152 8.65 -4.38 20.46
N SER A 153 8.57 -3.08 20.17
CA SER A 153 7.31 -2.32 20.14
C SER A 153 6.36 -2.84 19.05
N THR A 154 6.89 -3.11 17.86
CA THR A 154 6.14 -3.67 16.74
C THR A 154 5.61 -5.06 17.08
N SER A 155 6.45 -5.96 17.62
CA SER A 155 5.99 -7.30 18.00
C SER A 155 4.90 -7.24 19.06
N LEU A 156 5.08 -6.43 20.10
CA LEU A 156 4.08 -6.29 21.16
C LEU A 156 2.73 -5.80 20.62
N LEU A 157 2.74 -4.80 19.72
CA LEU A 157 1.52 -4.34 19.06
C LEU A 157 0.85 -5.44 18.23
N LEU A 158 1.64 -6.19 17.44
CA LEU A 158 1.14 -7.28 16.60
C LEU A 158 0.54 -8.40 17.47
N ASP A 159 1.22 -8.81 18.54
CA ASP A 159 0.80 -9.89 19.43
C ASP A 159 -0.49 -9.52 20.20
N GLN A 160 -0.71 -8.22 20.47
CA GLN A 160 -1.95 -7.73 21.07
C GLN A 160 -3.11 -7.59 20.09
N SER A 161 -2.82 -7.39 18.80
CA SER A 161 -3.82 -7.03 17.79
C SER A 161 -4.28 -8.20 16.92
N LEU A 162 -3.52 -9.30 16.89
CA LEU A 162 -3.66 -10.36 15.89
C LEU A 162 -3.80 -11.74 16.51
N SER A 163 -4.47 -12.62 15.77
CA SER A 163 -4.43 -14.06 16.07
C SER A 163 -3.05 -14.66 15.74
N PRO A 164 -2.69 -15.82 16.34
CA PRO A 164 -1.45 -16.52 16.02
C PRO A 164 -1.29 -16.88 14.53
N ASP A 165 -2.41 -17.08 13.81
CA ASP A 165 -2.36 -17.36 12.37
C ASP A 165 -2.09 -16.11 11.55
N GLU A 166 -2.72 -14.97 11.88
CA GLU A 166 -2.42 -13.68 11.25
C GLU A 166 -0.97 -13.25 11.51
N ARG A 167 -0.42 -13.54 12.70
CA ARG A 167 0.95 -13.20 13.11
C ARG A 167 2.03 -13.85 12.23
N LYS A 168 1.76 -15.03 11.65
CA LYS A 168 2.69 -15.77 10.77
C LYS A 168 2.95 -15.06 9.44
N HIS A 169 2.11 -14.11 9.07
CA HIS A 169 2.23 -13.34 7.84
C HIS A 169 3.13 -12.10 8.00
N VAL A 170 3.82 -11.94 9.14
CA VAL A 170 4.76 -10.85 9.38
C VAL A 170 6.10 -11.38 9.88
N GLU A 171 7.17 -11.00 9.20
CA GLU A 171 8.54 -11.23 9.62
C GLU A 171 9.23 -9.90 9.98
N LEU A 172 9.87 -9.85 11.16
CA LEU A 172 10.54 -8.65 11.68
C LEU A 172 12.06 -8.81 11.61
N PHE A 173 12.77 -7.83 11.05
CA PHE A 173 14.22 -7.89 10.87
C PHE A 173 14.93 -6.70 11.53
N LEU A 174 15.90 -7.01 12.41
CA LEU A 174 16.79 -6.02 13.01
C LEU A 174 17.88 -5.67 12.01
N MET A 175 17.55 -4.83 11.03
CA MET A 175 18.45 -4.52 9.92
C MET A 175 18.14 -3.16 9.30
N CYS A 176 19.12 -2.66 8.54
CA CYS A 176 18.92 -1.46 7.73
C CYS A 176 18.11 -1.80 6.47
N HIS A 177 17.16 -0.94 6.12
CA HIS A 177 16.37 -1.05 4.89
C HIS A 177 17.19 -1.12 3.60
N SER A 178 18.44 -0.65 3.60
CA SER A 178 19.33 -0.78 2.44
C SER A 178 19.58 -2.24 2.04
N LYS A 179 19.32 -3.19 2.96
CA LYS A 179 19.50 -4.63 2.77
C LYS A 179 18.18 -5.39 2.57
N MET A 180 17.05 -4.70 2.35
CA MET A 180 15.73 -5.35 2.26
C MET A 180 15.64 -6.46 1.19
N GLU A 181 16.45 -6.37 0.13
CA GLU A 181 16.49 -7.37 -0.94
C GLU A 181 17.03 -8.72 -0.45
N GLU A 182 17.81 -8.75 0.63
CA GLU A 182 18.37 -9.98 1.21
C GLU A 182 17.31 -10.87 1.88
N VAL A 183 16.17 -10.29 2.29
CA VAL A 183 15.13 -11.01 3.05
C VAL A 183 13.91 -11.40 2.21
N VAL A 184 13.76 -10.79 1.03
CA VAL A 184 12.67 -11.14 0.11
C VAL A 184 13.09 -12.36 -0.72
N PRO A 185 12.32 -13.46 -0.71
CA PRO A 185 12.66 -14.63 -1.50
C PRO A 185 12.74 -14.29 -3.00
N SER A 186 13.74 -14.86 -3.67
CA SER A 186 13.98 -14.60 -5.10
C SER A 186 12.75 -14.94 -5.95
N GLY A 187 12.37 -14.03 -6.86
CA GLY A 187 11.21 -14.18 -7.74
C GLY A 187 9.87 -13.82 -7.12
N VAL A 188 9.81 -13.44 -5.83
CA VAL A 188 8.58 -12.96 -5.18
C VAL A 188 8.34 -11.48 -5.55
N PRO A 189 7.22 -11.15 -6.22
CA PRO A 189 6.94 -9.79 -6.65
C PRO A 189 6.43 -8.93 -5.49
N VAL A 190 7.13 -7.84 -5.16
CA VAL A 190 6.71 -6.92 -4.08
C VAL A 190 5.75 -5.87 -4.60
N ARG A 191 4.56 -5.75 -4.01
CA ARG A 191 3.53 -4.78 -4.42
C ARG A 191 3.82 -3.37 -3.92
N LEU A 192 4.29 -3.25 -2.68
CA LEU A 192 4.46 -1.98 -1.99
C LEU A 192 5.70 -2.03 -1.10
N VAL A 193 6.52 -0.97 -1.16
CA VAL A 193 7.56 -0.68 -0.17
C VAL A 193 7.23 0.66 0.48
N ALA A 194 7.00 0.66 1.78
CA ALA A 194 6.67 1.84 2.56
C ALA A 194 7.88 2.33 3.36
N PHE A 195 8.17 3.62 3.25
CA PHE A 195 9.19 4.33 4.03
C PHE A 195 8.54 5.46 4.80
N ASN A 196 8.85 5.55 6.08
CA ASN A 196 8.45 6.63 6.95
C ASN A 196 9.71 7.27 7.56
N LEU A 197 10.28 8.22 6.82
CA LEU A 197 11.60 8.78 7.07
C LEU A 197 11.56 9.82 8.18
N GLY A 198 12.34 9.57 9.22
CA GLY A 198 12.49 10.42 10.39
C GLY A 198 13.13 9.67 11.55
N TYR A 199 12.71 9.97 12.77
CA TYR A 199 13.13 9.29 14.00
C TYR A 199 11.96 8.50 14.62
N LEU A 200 12.28 7.49 15.43
CA LEU A 200 11.31 6.70 16.20
C LEU A 200 10.62 7.55 17.28
N PRO A 201 9.29 7.72 17.28
CA PRO A 201 8.58 8.44 18.34
C PRO A 201 8.77 7.76 19.70
N GLY A 202 9.31 8.51 20.67
CA GLY A 202 9.63 7.98 22.01
C GLY A 202 10.99 7.29 22.11
N GLY A 203 11.71 7.12 21.00
CA GLY A 203 13.07 6.59 20.97
C GLY A 203 14.17 7.65 20.98
N GLU A 204 15.40 7.19 20.76
CA GLU A 204 16.57 8.07 20.64
C GLU A 204 16.52 8.90 19.36
N LYS A 205 16.36 10.23 19.50
CA LYS A 205 16.27 11.16 18.36
C LYS A 205 17.54 11.24 17.51
N ALA A 206 18.68 10.77 18.02
CA ALA A 206 19.94 10.68 17.29
C ALA A 206 19.89 9.60 16.20
N VAL A 207 19.01 8.62 16.34
CA VAL A 207 18.78 7.58 15.35
C VAL A 207 17.72 8.09 14.38
N VAL A 208 18.18 8.50 13.21
CA VAL A 208 17.38 9.06 12.12
C VAL A 208 17.74 8.35 10.82
N THR A 209 16.76 8.23 9.93
CA THR A 209 17.00 7.73 8.57
C THR A 209 18.03 8.62 7.85
N LYS A 210 19.11 7.99 7.35
CA LYS A 210 20.19 8.69 6.65
C LYS A 210 19.96 8.67 5.14
N SER A 211 20.26 9.78 4.48
CA SER A 211 20.02 9.95 3.04
C SER A 211 20.74 8.88 2.19
N GLU A 212 21.96 8.50 2.59
CA GLU A 212 22.81 7.53 1.91
C GLU A 212 22.18 6.13 1.96
N THR A 213 21.76 5.69 3.14
CA THR A 213 21.12 4.37 3.30
C THR A 213 19.75 4.34 2.66
N THR A 214 19.01 5.45 2.70
CA THR A 214 17.72 5.57 2.01
C THR A 214 17.87 5.48 0.49
N LEU A 215 18.89 6.11 -0.10
CA LEU A 215 19.14 6.01 -1.55
C LEU A 215 19.43 4.56 -1.96
N LEU A 216 20.28 3.85 -1.21
CA LEU A 216 20.55 2.42 -1.44
C LEU A 216 19.28 1.57 -1.31
N ALA A 217 18.45 1.87 -0.31
CA ALA A 217 17.14 1.23 -0.14
C ALA A 217 16.22 1.47 -1.33
N LEU A 218 16.17 2.68 -1.86
CA LEU A 218 15.35 2.99 -3.03
C LEU A 218 15.81 2.19 -4.24
N GLU A 219 17.12 2.07 -4.47
CA GLU A 219 17.64 1.22 -5.55
C GLU A 219 17.32 -0.27 -5.34
N ALA A 220 17.39 -0.78 -4.10
CA ALA A 220 16.96 -2.13 -3.77
C ALA A 220 15.46 -2.35 -4.00
N ALA A 221 14.63 -1.40 -3.53
CA ALA A 221 13.19 -1.43 -3.72
C ALA A 221 12.81 -1.49 -5.21
N LYS A 222 13.50 -0.73 -6.07
CA LYS A 222 13.27 -0.76 -7.52
C LYS A 222 13.53 -2.12 -8.17
N ARG A 223 14.45 -2.93 -7.63
CA ARG A 223 14.79 -4.26 -8.18
C ARG A 223 13.77 -5.32 -7.82
N ILE A 224 13.20 -5.25 -6.62
CA ILE A 224 12.25 -6.24 -6.10
C ILE A 224 10.77 -5.90 -6.38
N LEU A 225 10.49 -4.66 -6.79
CA LEU A 225 9.11 -4.21 -7.02
C LEU A 225 8.49 -4.91 -8.24
N ALA A 226 7.25 -5.33 -8.06
CA ALA A 226 6.40 -5.84 -9.12
C ALA A 226 6.04 -4.73 -10.12
N THR A 227 5.77 -5.11 -11.36
CA THR A 227 5.15 -4.21 -12.34
C THR A 227 3.87 -3.59 -11.78
N GLY A 228 3.78 -2.26 -11.81
CA GLY A 228 2.64 -1.51 -11.27
C GLY A 228 2.66 -1.33 -9.75
N GLY A 229 3.65 -1.87 -9.05
CA GLY A 229 3.89 -1.67 -7.64
C GLY A 229 4.32 -0.25 -7.30
N LEU A 230 4.37 0.05 -6.00
CA LEU A 230 4.57 1.39 -5.46
C LEU A 230 5.67 1.44 -4.41
N ILE A 231 6.49 2.49 -4.48
CA ILE A 231 7.32 2.94 -3.36
C ILE A 231 6.63 4.15 -2.74
N SER A 232 6.29 4.06 -1.46
CA SER A 232 5.62 5.10 -0.69
C SER A 232 6.61 5.72 0.28
N ILE A 233 6.79 7.03 0.26
CA ILE A 233 7.75 7.74 1.10
C ILE A 233 7.04 8.87 1.83
N VAL A 234 6.99 8.79 3.15
CA VAL A 234 6.61 9.89 4.03
C VAL A 234 7.88 10.47 4.63
N VAL A 235 8.05 11.80 4.60
CA VAL A 235 9.23 12.49 5.12
C VAL A 235 8.80 13.53 6.15
N TYR A 236 9.30 13.42 7.38
CA TYR A 236 9.06 14.41 8.43
C TYR A 236 10.11 15.54 8.36
N VAL A 237 9.79 16.63 7.66
CA VAL A 237 10.65 17.83 7.61
C VAL A 237 10.44 18.71 8.84
N GLY A 238 11.23 18.44 9.88
CA GLY A 238 11.22 19.21 11.13
C GLY A 238 12.38 18.91 12.10
N HIS A 239 13.35 18.08 11.69
CA HIS A 239 14.50 17.68 12.49
C HIS A 239 15.79 17.74 11.64
N PRO A 240 17.00 17.87 12.25
CA PRO A 240 18.25 18.00 11.51
C PRO A 240 18.49 16.92 10.44
N GLY A 241 18.01 15.69 10.66
CA GLY A 241 18.12 14.58 9.68
C GLY A 241 17.07 14.54 8.57
N GLY A 242 16.27 15.60 8.41
CA GLY A 242 15.24 15.73 7.37
C GLY A 242 15.55 16.85 6.38
N ARG A 243 16.81 17.25 6.26
CA ARG A 243 17.30 18.23 5.28
C ARG A 243 17.97 17.53 4.11
#